data_AF-A0AAD9JNN9-F1
#
_entry.id   AF-A0AAD9JNN9-F1
#
_cell.length_a   1.000
_cell.length_b   1.000
_cell.length_c   1.000
_cell.angle_alpha   90.00
_cell.angle_beta   90.00
_cell.angle_gamma   90.00
#
_symmetry.space_group_name_H-M   'P 1'
#
loop_
_entity.id
_entity.type
_entity.pdbx_description
1 polymer ?
#
loop_
_entity_poly.entity_id
_entity_poly.type
_entity_poly.pdbx_seq_one_letter_code
_entity_poly.pdbx_strand_id
1 'polypeptide(L)'
;MTGTTNHRHSSSGNVRRKDVIEIVKKGCEQQWTAHLNTIDTRGNIKFTHEEESEGSLPFLDTFMVQKEDGAVKLLVYRKKTHADQYLNFNSHRPLYQKLGVIKNITRQM
;
A
#
# COMPACT_ATOMS: atom_id res chain seq x y z
N MET A 1 -11.06 1.82 -8.02
CA MET A 1 -10.18 2.69 -7.19
C MET A 1 -8.79 2.70 -7.81
N THR A 2 -7.97 3.72 -7.58
CA THR A 2 -6.62 3.82 -8.15
C THR A 2 -5.61 4.19 -7.06
N GLY A 3 -4.47 3.50 -7.05
CA GLY A 3 -3.35 3.85 -6.20
C GLY A 3 -2.45 4.83 -6.95
N THR A 4 -2.03 5.91 -6.31
CA THR A 4 -1.12 6.88 -6.90
C THR A 4 0.11 7.01 -6.03
N THR A 5 1.25 6.73 -6.63
CA THR A 5 2.57 6.80 -6.01
C THR A 5 3.29 8.02 -6.56
N ASN A 6 3.76 8.89 -5.67
CA ASN A 6 4.54 10.06 -6.05
C ASN A 6 5.95 9.99 -5.49
N HIS A 7 6.92 10.40 -6.29
CA HIS A 7 8.32 10.40 -5.89
C HIS A 7 8.94 11.77 -6.04
N ARG A 8 9.64 12.22 -4.99
CA ARG A 8 10.42 13.45 -5.02
C ARG A 8 11.82 13.15 -5.54
N HIS A 9 12.21 13.75 -6.65
CA HIS A 9 13.56 13.67 -7.16
C HIS A 9 14.49 14.50 -6.28
N SER A 10 15.58 13.89 -5.79
CA SER A 10 16.64 14.59 -5.05
C SER A 10 17.94 14.44 -5.82
N SER A 11 18.58 15.57 -6.12
CA SER A 11 19.89 15.65 -6.79
C SER A 11 21.03 15.01 -5.98
N SER A 12 20.76 14.52 -4.76
CA SER A 12 21.70 13.77 -3.95
C SER A 12 20.99 12.59 -3.27
N GLY A 13 21.18 11.41 -3.86
CA GLY A 13 21.19 10.12 -3.17
C GLY A 13 19.89 9.55 -2.58
N ASN A 14 18.80 10.30 -2.40
CA ASN A 14 17.58 9.74 -1.80
C ASN A 14 16.27 10.26 -2.43
N VAL A 15 15.65 9.42 -3.25
CA VAL A 15 14.29 9.62 -3.77
C VAL A 15 13.30 9.24 -2.67
N ARG A 16 12.53 10.22 -2.16
CA ARG A 16 11.45 9.94 -1.20
C ARG A 16 10.18 9.59 -1.98
N ARG A 17 9.64 8.39 -1.74
CA ARG A 17 8.31 7.97 -2.24
C ARG A 17 7.25 8.21 -1.17
N LYS A 18 6.06 8.61 -1.61
CA LYS A 18 4.84 8.62 -0.81
C LYS A 18 3.74 8.00 -1.67
N ASP A 19 2.84 7.30 -1.02
CA ASP A 19 1.74 6.59 -1.67
C ASP A 19 0.42 7.16 -1.16
N VAL A 20 -0.54 7.35 -2.07
CA VAL A 20 -1.88 7.89 -1.81
C VAL A 20 -2.89 7.03 -2.58
N ILE A 21 -4.11 6.90 -2.08
CA ILE A 21 -5.22 6.27 -2.79
C ILE A 21 -6.23 7.33 -3.19
N GLU A 22 -6.77 7.18 -4.39
CA GLU A 22 -7.82 8.03 -4.93
C GLU A 22 -8.88 7.20 -5.67
N ILE A 23 -10.09 7.75 -5.76
CA ILE A 23 -11.17 7.17 -6.55
C ILE A 23 -11.28 8.00 -7.82
N VAL A 24 -10.83 7.43 -8.93
CA VAL A 24 -10.90 8.04 -10.25
C VAL A 24 -11.92 7.27 -11.10
N LYS A 25 -12.59 7.98 -12.01
CA LYS A 25 -13.47 7.36 -13.00
C LYS A 25 -12.65 6.42 -13.88
N LYS A 26 -13.13 5.18 -14.04
CA LYS A 26 -12.45 4.15 -14.85
C LYS A 26 -12.16 4.67 -16.27
N GLY A 27 -10.94 4.48 -16.74
CA GLY A 27 -10.44 4.93 -18.05
C GLY A 27 -9.85 6.35 -18.08
N CYS A 28 -9.94 7.12 -16.98
CA CYS A 28 -9.38 8.47 -16.88
C CYS A 28 -8.04 8.53 -16.11
N GLU A 29 -7.52 7.40 -15.67
CA GLU A 29 -6.36 7.29 -14.78
C GLU A 29 -5.10 7.90 -15.42
N GLN A 30 -4.84 7.55 -16.68
CA GLN A 30 -3.68 8.07 -17.42
C GLN A 30 -3.77 9.58 -17.63
N GLN A 31 -4.97 10.09 -17.98
CA GLN A 31 -5.19 11.52 -18.16
C GLN A 31 -5.03 12.27 -16.84
N TRP A 32 -5.52 11.71 -15.74
CA TRP A 32 -5.37 12.27 -14.40
C TRP A 32 -3.91 12.30 -13.96
N THR A 33 -3.18 11.20 -14.10
CA THR A 33 -1.74 11.13 -13.80
C THR A 33 -0.94 12.10 -14.66
N ALA A 34 -1.29 12.25 -15.94
CA ALA A 34 -0.66 13.24 -16.82
C ALA A 34 -0.91 14.66 -16.31
N HIS A 35 -2.15 14.98 -15.90
CA HIS A 35 -2.49 16.27 -15.31
C HIS A 35 -1.74 16.54 -13.99
N LEU A 36 -1.66 15.57 -13.08
CA LEU A 36 -0.90 15.72 -11.83
C LEU A 36 0.57 16.05 -12.07
N ASN A 37 1.15 15.45 -13.12
CA ASN A 37 2.53 15.71 -13.52
C ASN A 37 2.74 17.10 -14.15
N THR A 38 1.68 17.85 -14.52
CA THR A 38 1.83 19.24 -14.97
C THR A 38 1.79 20.26 -13.83
N ILE A 39 1.33 19.86 -12.63
CA ILE A 39 1.18 20.76 -11.48
C ILE A 39 2.55 21.22 -10.96
N ASP A 40 3.52 20.31 -10.84
CA ASP A 40 4.89 20.67 -10.45
C ASP A 40 5.73 21.02 -11.68
N THR A 41 5.65 22.28 -12.10
CA THR A 41 6.39 22.82 -13.25
C THR A 41 7.90 22.75 -13.10
N ARG A 42 8.42 22.53 -11.88
CA ARG A 42 9.85 22.39 -11.60
C ARG A 42 10.34 20.94 -11.73
N GLY A 43 9.45 19.97 -11.93
CA GLY A 43 9.80 18.56 -12.10
C GLY A 43 10.42 17.90 -10.86
N ASN A 44 10.17 18.42 -9.66
CA ASN A 44 10.65 17.82 -8.42
C ASN A 44 9.81 16.60 -8.01
N ILE A 45 8.56 16.54 -8.43
CA ILE A 45 7.60 15.49 -8.11
C ILE A 45 7.15 14.83 -9.42
N LYS A 46 7.19 13.50 -9.44
CA LYS A 46 6.61 12.72 -10.52
C LYS A 46 5.61 11.71 -9.95
N PHE A 47 4.42 11.72 -10.51
CA PHE A 47 3.30 10.84 -10.17
C PHE A 47 3.28 9.64 -11.12
N THR A 48 2.97 8.48 -10.56
CA THR A 48 2.70 7.21 -11.23
C THR A 48 1.45 6.62 -10.61
N HIS A 49 0.65 5.89 -11.39
CA HIS A 49 -0.54 5.22 -10.87
C HIS A 49 -0.46 3.70 -11.03
N GLU A 50 -1.21 3.02 -10.18
CA GLU A 50 -1.47 1.59 -10.20
C GLU A 50 -2.98 1.39 -10.24
N GLU A 51 -3.44 0.55 -11.16
CA GLU A 51 -4.85 0.26 -11.36
C GLU A 51 -5.25 -0.95 -10.52
N GLU A 52 -6.49 -0.95 -10.02
CA GLU A 52 -7.02 -2.15 -9.38
C GLU A 52 -7.15 -3.29 -10.40
N SER A 53 -6.87 -4.51 -9.96
CA SER A 53 -7.06 -5.72 -10.74
C SER A 53 -8.04 -6.62 -10.01
N GLU A 54 -9.10 -7.06 -10.70
CA GLU A 54 -10.12 -7.96 -10.14
C GLU A 54 -10.77 -7.42 -8.85
N GLY A 55 -11.02 -6.10 -8.79
CA GLY A 55 -11.61 -5.45 -7.63
C GLY A 55 -10.68 -5.37 -6.42
N SER A 56 -9.37 -5.59 -6.63
CA SER A 56 -8.37 -5.57 -5.57
C SER A 56 -7.17 -4.69 -5.90
N LEU A 57 -6.60 -4.07 -4.87
CA LEU A 57 -5.45 -3.18 -5.01
C LEU A 57 -4.52 -3.34 -3.79
N PRO A 58 -3.26 -3.78 -3.97
CA PRO A 58 -2.27 -3.72 -2.91
C PRO A 58 -1.91 -2.25 -2.60
N PHE A 59 -1.89 -1.89 -1.31
CA PHE A 59 -1.51 -0.57 -0.85
C PHE A 59 -0.80 -0.64 0.51
N LEU A 60 0.47 -0.24 0.54
CA LEU A 60 1.33 -0.37 1.72
C LEU A 60 1.30 -1.81 2.27
N ASP A 61 1.05 -1.97 3.58
CA ASP A 61 0.90 -3.27 4.25
C ASP A 61 -0.53 -3.85 4.14
N THR A 62 -1.38 -3.23 3.33
CA THR A 62 -2.80 -3.61 3.19
C THR A 62 -3.17 -4.01 1.78
N PHE A 63 -4.21 -4.84 1.67
CA PHE A 63 -4.79 -5.28 0.42
C PHE A 63 -6.25 -4.87 0.42
N MET A 64 -6.60 -3.93 -0.46
CA MET A 64 -7.96 -3.40 -0.55
C MET A 64 -8.77 -4.25 -1.49
N VAL A 65 -9.99 -4.61 -1.08
CA VAL A 65 -10.95 -5.36 -1.88
C VAL A 65 -12.26 -4.59 -1.93
N GLN A 66 -12.71 -4.25 -3.12
CA GLN A 66 -14.04 -3.68 -3.34
C GLN A 66 -15.08 -4.80 -3.36
N LYS A 67 -16.11 -4.66 -2.53
CA LYS A 67 -17.26 -5.57 -2.51
C LYS A 67 -18.30 -5.15 -3.56
N GLU A 68 -19.19 -6.07 -3.89
CA GLU A 68 -20.30 -5.84 -4.84
C GLU A 68 -21.23 -4.70 -4.41
N ASP A 69 -21.38 -4.46 -3.11
CA ASP A 69 -22.16 -3.36 -2.54
C ASP A 69 -21.44 -2.00 -2.58
N GLY A 70 -20.23 -1.95 -3.13
CA GLY A 70 -19.38 -0.76 -3.21
C GLY A 70 -18.57 -0.48 -1.93
N ALA A 71 -18.74 -1.27 -0.86
CA ALA A 71 -17.94 -1.13 0.35
C ALA A 71 -16.50 -1.64 0.13
N VAL A 72 -15.56 -1.05 0.86
CA VAL A 72 -14.14 -1.38 0.76
C VAL A 72 -13.72 -2.18 1.99
N LYS A 73 -13.15 -3.36 1.77
CA LYS A 73 -12.53 -4.18 2.82
C LYS A 73 -11.01 -4.03 2.74
N LEU A 74 -10.38 -3.72 3.87
CA LEU A 74 -8.93 -3.75 4.03
C LEU A 74 -8.52 -5.10 4.62
N LEU A 75 -7.63 -5.79 3.93
CA LEU A 75 -6.94 -7.00 4.37
C LEU A 75 -5.46 -6.69 4.61
N VAL A 76 -4.71 -7.57 5.26
CA VAL A 76 -3.26 -7.45 5.34
C VAL A 76 -2.65 -8.00 4.06
N TYR A 77 -1.78 -7.22 3.42
CA TYR A 77 -1.04 -7.68 2.25
C TYR A 77 0.20 -8.47 2.70
N ARG A 78 0.31 -9.73 2.27
CA ARG A 78 1.49 -10.57 2.50
C ARG A 78 2.22 -10.79 1.18
N LYS A 79 3.47 -10.35 1.11
CA LYS A 79 4.34 -10.65 -0.05
C LYS A 79 4.47 -12.16 -0.22
N LYS A 80 4.65 -12.62 -1.46
CA LYS A 80 4.87 -14.05 -1.77
C LYS A 80 6.08 -14.66 -1.03
N THR A 81 7.05 -13.82 -0.65
CA THR A 81 8.24 -14.21 0.11
C THR A 81 8.07 -14.14 1.63
N HIS A 82 6.86 -13.85 2.14
CA HIS A 82 6.59 -13.82 3.56
C HIS A 82 6.78 -15.23 4.15
N ALA A 83 7.80 -15.41 4.99
CA ALA A 83 8.21 -16.72 5.51
C ALA A 83 7.41 -17.18 6.75
N ASP A 84 6.38 -16.43 7.17
CA ASP A 84 5.62 -16.65 8.40
C ASP A 84 6.52 -16.88 9.64
N GLN A 85 7.67 -16.22 9.66
CA GLN A 85 8.62 -16.29 10.76
C GLN A 85 8.20 -15.30 11.85
N TYR A 86 7.62 -15.84 12.92
CA TYR A 86 7.24 -15.08 14.10
C TYR A 86 8.14 -15.39 15.29
N LEU A 87 7.87 -14.73 16.41
CA LEU A 87 8.62 -14.94 17.64
C LEU A 87 8.45 -16.39 18.14
N ASN A 88 9.57 -17.11 18.29
CA ASN A 88 9.56 -18.44 18.90
C ASN A 88 8.99 -18.35 20.33
N PHE A 89 7.94 -19.11 20.62
CA PHE A 89 7.27 -19.08 21.92
C PHE A 89 8.17 -19.48 23.09
N ASN A 90 9.18 -20.31 22.85
CA ASN A 90 10.15 -20.75 23.86
C ASN A 90 11.35 -19.81 24.02
N SER A 91 11.43 -18.73 23.23
CA SER A 91 12.52 -17.75 23.37
C SER A 91 12.47 -17.01 24.71
N HIS A 92 13.60 -16.42 25.12
CA HIS A 92 13.76 -15.69 26.37
C HIS A 92 13.13 -14.27 26.32
N ARG A 93 11.85 -14.19 25.94
CA ARG A 93 11.07 -12.96 25.80
C ARG A 93 9.89 -12.94 26.77
N PRO A 94 9.49 -11.76 27.29
CA PRO A 94 8.34 -11.66 28.18
C PRO A 94 7.05 -12.23 27.58
N LEU A 95 6.21 -12.82 28.42
CA LEU A 95 4.95 -13.45 28.00
C LEU A 95 4.04 -12.47 27.24
N TYR A 96 3.94 -11.21 27.68
CA TYR A 96 3.09 -10.21 27.04
C TYR A 96 3.48 -9.92 25.58
N GLN A 97 4.77 -10.00 25.24
CA GLN A 97 5.23 -9.81 23.86
C GLN A 97 4.81 -10.99 22.97
N LYS A 98 4.95 -12.22 23.49
CA LYS A 98 4.53 -13.46 22.79
C LYS A 98 3.03 -13.49 22.54
N LEU A 99 2.24 -13.17 23.57
CA LEU A 99 0.78 -13.04 23.45
C LEU A 99 0.38 -11.92 22.48
N GLY A 100 1.13 -10.81 22.48
CA GLY A 100 0.94 -9.72 21.52
C GLY A 100 1.13 -10.19 20.07
N VAL A 101 2.15 -11.01 19.81
CA VAL A 101 2.37 -11.60 18.47
C VAL A 101 1.19 -12.50 18.08
N ILE A 102 0.78 -13.44 18.93
CA ILE A 102 -0.36 -14.34 18.67
C ILE A 102 -1.64 -13.54 18.38
N LYS A 103 -1.99 -12.58 19.25
CA LYS A 103 -3.19 -11.74 19.09
C LYS A 103 -3.19 -10.97 17.78
N ASN A 104 -2.02 -10.46 17.36
CA ASN A 104 -1.91 -9.74 16.10
C ASN A 104 -2.05 -10.67 14.90
N ILE A 105 -1.46 -11.87 14.91
CA ILE A 105 -1.58 -12.82 13.80
C ILE A 105 -3.02 -13.32 13.67
N THR A 106 -3.68 -13.70 14.76
CA THR A 106 -5.08 -14.17 14.74
C THR A 106 -6.04 -13.11 14.22
N ARG A 107 -5.77 -11.82 14.44
CA ARG A 107 -6.58 -10.73 13.85
C ARG A 107 -6.42 -10.61 12.33
N GLN A 108 -5.35 -11.18 11.77
CA GLN A 108 -4.99 -11.09 10.36
C GLN A 108 -5.24 -12.39 9.59
N MET A 109 -5.73 -13.44 10.25
CA MET A 109 -6.24 -14.68 9.62
C MET A 109 -7.73 -14.50 9.31
#